data_AF-A0A1C6R6B1-F1
#
_entry.id   AF-A0A1C6R6B1-F1
#
_cell.length_a   1.000
_cell.length_b   1.000
_cell.length_c   1.000
_cell.angle_alpha   90.00
_cell.angle_beta   90.00
_cell.angle_gamma   90.00
#
_symmetry.space_group_name_H-M   'P 1'
#
loop_
_entity.id
_entity.type
_entity.pdbx_description
1 polymer ?
#
loop_
_entity_poly.entity_id
_entity_poly.type
_entity_poly.pdbx_seq_one_letter_code
_entity_poly.pdbx_strand_id
1 'polypeptide(L)'
;MTAGDRKRTSTELTSTHRILIGVVAAGAVIIAAIGFAGSYAAVRELAEAKGFGQFSLVFPIGIDAGICVLLALDLLLTWMRIPFPLLRQTAWLLTAATIAFNGAASWPDPLGTAMHAVIPVLFVVSVEAARHAVGRIADITADKHMEGVRLTRWLLSPVPTFKLWRRMKLWELRSYEQ
;
A
#
# COMPACT_ATOMS: atom_id res chain seq x y z
N MET A 1 -38.44 9.40 -31.09
CA MET A 1 -37.60 9.79 -29.94
C MET A 1 -36.66 8.65 -29.62
N THR A 2 -35.45 8.64 -30.18
CA THR A 2 -34.46 7.58 -29.96
C THR A 2 -33.46 8.05 -28.91
N ALA A 3 -33.33 7.26 -27.85
CA ALA A 3 -32.48 7.50 -26.71
C ALA A 3 -31.02 7.70 -27.15
N GLY A 4 -30.52 8.90 -26.90
CA GLY A 4 -29.12 9.27 -27.12
C GLY A 4 -28.20 8.42 -26.25
N ASP A 5 -27.43 7.59 -26.94
CA ASP A 5 -26.04 7.25 -26.70
C ASP A 5 -25.48 7.64 -25.32
N ARG A 6 -25.64 6.73 -24.36
CA ARG A 6 -24.99 6.80 -23.06
C ARG A 6 -23.52 6.40 -23.27
N LYS A 7 -22.69 7.36 -23.72
CA LYS A 7 -21.23 7.20 -23.82
C LYS A 7 -20.70 6.67 -22.48
N ARG A 8 -20.28 5.42 -22.45
CA ARG A 8 -19.36 4.93 -21.42
C ARG A 8 -18.07 5.72 -21.60
N THR A 9 -17.79 6.64 -20.69
CA THR A 9 -16.45 7.21 -20.56
C THR A 9 -15.56 6.14 -19.94
N SER A 10 -15.13 5.16 -20.74
CA SER A 10 -13.91 4.44 -20.45
C SER A 10 -12.79 5.47 -20.52
N THR A 11 -12.17 5.78 -19.39
CA THR A 11 -10.99 6.64 -19.35
C THR A 11 -9.86 5.93 -20.10
N GLU A 12 -9.86 6.07 -21.43
CA GLU A 12 -8.77 5.61 -22.30
C GLU A 12 -7.50 6.32 -21.84
N LEU A 13 -6.50 5.55 -21.37
CA LEU A 13 -5.19 6.09 -21.01
C LEU A 13 -4.56 6.69 -22.27
N THR A 14 -4.66 8.01 -22.39
CA THR A 14 -4.02 8.75 -23.49
C THR A 14 -2.52 8.49 -23.47
N SER A 15 -1.85 8.58 -24.62
CA SER A 15 -0.40 8.33 -24.73
C SER A 15 0.42 9.13 -23.71
N THR A 16 -0.04 10.35 -23.37
CA THR A 16 0.53 11.19 -22.32
C THR A 16 0.47 10.56 -20.93
N HIS A 17 -0.64 9.92 -20.55
CA HIS A 17 -0.75 9.22 -19.26
C HIS A 17 0.22 8.04 -19.17
N ARG A 18 0.38 7.27 -20.26
CA ARG A 18 1.32 6.14 -20.30
C ARG A 18 2.77 6.59 -20.15
N ILE A 19 3.15 7.66 -20.84
CA ILE A 19 4.48 8.26 -20.71
C ILE A 19 4.70 8.77 -19.28
N LEU A 20 3.73 9.48 -18.71
CA LEU A 20 3.82 9.99 -17.34
C LEU A 20 3.97 8.86 -16.31
N ILE A 21 3.18 7.79 -16.43
CA ILE A 21 3.32 6.59 -15.59
C ILE A 21 4.71 6.00 -15.72
N GLY A 22 5.24 5.87 -16.94
CA GLY A 22 6.59 5.37 -17.19
C GLY A 22 7.67 6.24 -16.53
N VAL A 23 7.58 7.56 -16.67
CA VAL A 23 8.52 8.52 -16.05
C VAL A 23 8.46 8.45 -14.52
N VAL A 24 7.25 8.45 -13.94
CA VAL A 24 7.07 8.35 -12.49
C VAL A 24 7.58 7.01 -11.96
N ALA A 25 7.29 5.90 -12.64
CA ALA A 25 7.77 4.58 -12.25
C ALA A 25 9.30 4.49 -12.32
N ALA A 26 9.92 4.99 -13.39
CA ALA A 26 11.37 5.04 -13.53
C ALA A 26 12.01 5.92 -12.43
N GLY A 27 11.44 7.10 -12.17
CA GLY A 27 11.89 7.99 -11.10
C GLY A 27 11.79 7.33 -9.72
N ALA A 28 10.67 6.64 -9.43
CA ALA A 28 10.49 5.91 -8.19
C ALA A 28 11.51 4.78 -8.02
N VAL A 29 11.83 4.04 -9.08
CA VAL A 29 12.88 2.99 -9.05
C VAL A 29 14.26 3.58 -8.78
N ILE A 30 14.60 4.70 -9.41
CA ILE A 30 15.89 5.38 -9.18
C ILE A 30 15.99 5.88 -7.73
N ILE A 31 14.95 6.54 -7.24
CA ILE A 31 14.89 7.03 -5.85
C ILE A 31 15.00 5.85 -4.87
N ALA A 32 14.29 4.75 -5.12
CA ALA A 32 14.37 3.56 -4.30
C ALA A 32 15.78 2.95 -4.30
N ALA A 33 16.45 2.86 -5.46
CA ALA A 33 17.80 2.31 -5.56
C ALA A 33 18.83 3.17 -4.80
N ILE A 34 18.80 4.49 -4.99
CA ILE A 34 19.67 5.43 -4.27
C ILE A 34 19.41 5.34 -2.77
N GLY A 35 18.13 5.34 -2.39
CA GLY A 35 17.75 5.31 -1.00
C GLY A 35 18.11 4.01 -0.29
N PHE A 36 17.97 2.88 -0.98
CA PHE A 36 18.39 1.57 -0.50
C PHE A 36 19.91 1.53 -0.28
N ALA A 37 20.71 2.01 -1.24
CA ALA A 37 22.16 2.04 -1.10
C ALA A 37 22.61 2.94 0.08
N GLY A 38 22.02 4.12 0.23
CA GLY A 38 22.30 5.02 1.34
C GLY A 38 21.88 4.46 2.70
N SER A 39 20.68 3.88 2.78
CA SER A 39 20.14 3.25 3.98
C SER A 39 20.98 2.03 4.39
N TYR A 40 21.40 1.21 3.43
CA TYR A 40 22.24 0.06 3.68
C TYR A 40 23.54 0.46 4.39
N ALA A 41 24.25 1.47 3.86
CA ALA A 41 25.50 1.93 4.46
C ALA A 41 25.29 2.43 5.90
N ALA A 42 24.28 3.29 6.11
CA ALA A 42 23.98 3.87 7.41
C ALA A 42 23.59 2.82 8.46
N VAL A 43 22.68 1.90 8.12
CA VAL A 43 22.21 0.86 9.04
C VAL A 43 23.30 -0.20 9.28
N ARG A 44 24.12 -0.51 8.28
CA ARG A 44 25.29 -1.41 8.44
C ARG A 44 26.30 -0.82 9.43
N GLU A 45 26.68 0.44 9.26
CA GLU A 45 27.62 1.13 10.17
C GLU A 45 27.07 1.19 11.60
N LEU A 46 25.77 1.46 11.75
CA LEU A 46 25.11 1.39 13.05
C LEU A 46 25.18 -0.02 13.64
N ALA A 47 24.90 -1.06 12.86
CA ALA A 47 24.97 -2.44 13.33
C ALA A 47 26.40 -2.85 13.72
N GLU A 48 27.41 -2.45 12.96
CA GLU A 48 28.83 -2.62 13.29
C GLU A 48 29.17 -1.95 14.62
N ALA A 49 28.75 -0.69 14.82
CA ALA A 49 28.94 0.06 16.05
C ALA A 49 28.21 -0.57 17.26
N LYS A 50 27.11 -1.28 17.02
CA LYS A 50 26.37 -2.03 18.07
C LYS A 50 26.92 -3.44 18.32
N GLY A 51 28.04 -3.82 17.70
CA GLY A 51 28.71 -5.09 17.97
C GLY A 51 28.07 -6.29 17.26
N PHE A 52 27.35 -6.07 16.16
CA PHE A 52 26.73 -7.17 15.40
C PHE A 52 27.76 -8.02 14.63
N GLY A 53 29.02 -7.58 14.55
CA GLY A 53 30.08 -8.31 13.86
C GLY A 53 29.72 -8.59 12.40
N GLN A 54 29.92 -9.82 11.93
CA GLN A 54 29.58 -10.22 10.55
C GLN A 54 28.09 -10.11 10.22
N PHE A 55 27.22 -10.09 11.24
CA PHE A 55 25.77 -9.98 11.04
C PHE A 55 25.36 -8.56 10.58
N SER A 56 26.23 -7.55 10.72
CA SER A 56 25.97 -6.18 10.23
C SER A 56 25.72 -6.13 8.72
N LEU A 57 26.32 -7.04 7.95
CA LEU A 57 26.20 -7.10 6.50
C LEU A 57 24.80 -7.54 6.06
N VAL A 58 24.18 -8.44 6.82
CA VAL A 58 22.89 -9.06 6.49
C VAL A 58 21.72 -8.42 7.23
N PHE A 59 21.97 -7.71 8.34
CA PHE A 59 20.91 -7.09 9.14
C PHE A 59 20.06 -6.06 8.35
N PRO A 60 20.64 -5.08 7.62
CA PRO A 60 19.85 -4.17 6.79
C PRO A 60 19.06 -4.92 5.71
N ILE A 61 19.70 -5.93 5.08
CA ILE A 61 19.08 -6.75 4.04
C ILE A 61 17.87 -7.51 4.58
N GLY A 62 17.98 -8.07 5.79
CA GLY A 62 16.89 -8.81 6.44
C GLY A 62 15.67 -7.93 6.73
N ILE A 63 15.89 -6.68 7.15
CA ILE A 63 14.82 -5.72 7.40
C ILE A 63 14.11 -5.37 6.09
N ASP A 64 14.86 -4.96 5.07
CA ASP A 64 14.28 -4.52 3.80
C ASP A 64 13.62 -5.67 3.04
N ALA A 65 14.19 -6.88 3.09
CA ALA A 65 13.56 -8.09 2.57
C ALA A 65 12.24 -8.38 3.29
N GLY A 66 12.21 -8.24 4.62
CA GLY A 66 10.99 -8.38 5.43
C GLY A 66 9.91 -7.37 5.01
N ILE A 67 10.27 -6.10 4.85
CA ILE A 67 9.37 -5.05 4.37
C ILE A 67 8.84 -5.38 2.97
N CYS A 68 9.72 -5.72 2.02
CA CYS A 68 9.35 -6.11 0.65
C CYS A 68 8.36 -7.27 0.63
N VAL A 69 8.63 -8.33 1.41
CA VAL A 69 7.76 -9.52 1.48
C VAL A 69 6.40 -9.17 2.07
N LEU A 70 6.34 -8.44 3.19
CA LEU A 70 5.07 -8.05 3.81
C LEU A 70 4.24 -7.16 2.90
N LEU A 71 4.88 -6.21 2.21
CA LEU A 71 4.20 -5.33 1.27
C LEU A 71 3.71 -6.07 0.03
N ALA A 72 4.51 -7.00 -0.51
CA ALA A 72 4.11 -7.84 -1.63
C ALA A 72 2.95 -8.76 -1.25
N LEU A 73 2.97 -9.34 -0.05
CA LEU A 73 1.86 -10.11 0.50
C LEU A 73 0.62 -9.24 0.69
N ASP A 74 0.74 -8.03 1.25
CA ASP A 74 -0.40 -7.13 1.40
C ASP A 74 -1.00 -6.75 0.03
N LEU A 75 -0.16 -6.53 -0.98
CA LEU A 75 -0.61 -6.27 -2.35
C LEU A 75 -1.32 -7.48 -2.97
N LEU A 76 -0.75 -8.67 -2.79
CA LEU A 76 -1.31 -9.94 -3.26
C LEU A 76 -2.66 -10.24 -2.59
N LEU A 77 -2.76 -10.09 -1.27
CA LEU A 77 -4.00 -10.29 -0.52
C LEU A 77 -5.05 -9.24 -0.90
N THR A 78 -4.64 -7.99 -1.14
CA THR A 78 -5.52 -6.95 -1.67
C THR A 78 -6.06 -7.34 -3.04
N TRP A 79 -5.21 -7.86 -3.92
CA TRP A 79 -5.62 -8.38 -5.24
C TRP A 79 -6.62 -9.54 -5.10
N MET A 80 -6.38 -10.46 -4.17
CA MET A 80 -7.27 -11.59 -3.88
C MET A 80 -8.50 -11.23 -3.03
N ARG A 81 -8.65 -9.95 -2.62
CA ARG A 81 -9.74 -9.45 -1.77
C ARG A 81 -9.85 -10.14 -0.41
N ILE A 82 -8.72 -10.56 0.16
CA ILE A 82 -8.66 -11.14 1.50
C ILE A 82 -8.18 -10.03 2.46
N PRO A 83 -9.05 -9.49 3.34
CA PRO A 83 -8.64 -8.43 4.25
C PRO A 83 -7.77 -9.00 5.37
N PHE A 84 -6.47 -8.66 5.36
CA PHE A 84 -5.55 -9.08 6.42
C PHE A 84 -4.70 -7.90 6.95
N PRO A 85 -5.27 -7.06 7.84
CA PRO A 85 -4.67 -5.80 8.25
C PRO A 85 -3.38 -5.94 9.08
N LEU A 86 -3.07 -7.13 9.60
CA LEU A 86 -1.85 -7.38 10.37
C LEU A 86 -0.59 -7.19 9.53
N LEU A 87 -0.59 -7.61 8.25
CA LEU A 87 0.57 -7.40 7.37
C LEU A 87 0.91 -5.91 7.24
N ARG A 88 -0.11 -5.08 7.10
CA ARG A 88 0.04 -3.62 7.01
C ARG A 88 0.62 -3.04 8.28
N GLN A 89 0.08 -3.42 9.44
CA GLN A 89 0.58 -2.93 10.72
C GLN A 89 2.03 -3.33 10.96
N THR A 90 2.39 -4.57 10.63
CA THR A 90 3.77 -5.05 10.75
C THR A 90 4.70 -4.36 9.75
N ALA A 91 4.27 -4.13 8.51
CA ALA A 91 5.06 -3.40 7.52
C ALA A 91 5.32 -1.95 7.96
N TRP A 92 4.31 -1.27 8.52
CA TRP A 92 4.47 0.07 9.10
C TRP A 92 5.40 0.09 10.32
N LEU A 93 5.32 -0.92 11.18
CA LEU A 93 6.23 -1.06 12.32
C LEU A 93 7.70 -1.21 11.85
N LEU A 94 7.97 -2.11 10.91
CA LEU A 94 9.31 -2.32 10.37
C LEU A 94 9.82 -1.07 9.63
N THR A 95 8.94 -0.38 8.93
CA THR A 95 9.25 0.90 8.29
C THR A 95 9.66 1.95 9.31
N ALA A 96 8.89 2.12 10.39
CA ALA A 96 9.22 3.07 11.45
C ALA A 96 10.56 2.74 12.11
N ALA A 97 10.83 1.44 12.34
CA ALA A 97 12.13 0.97 12.82
C ALA A 97 13.26 1.32 11.85
N THR A 98 13.05 1.15 10.53
CA THR A 98 14.04 1.46 9.49
C THR A 98 14.37 2.95 9.45
N ILE A 99 13.35 3.81 9.55
CA ILE A 99 13.53 5.28 9.64
C ILE A 99 14.34 5.63 10.90
N ALA A 100 14.01 5.00 12.04
CA ALA A 100 14.73 5.21 13.29
C ALA A 100 16.19 4.74 13.20
N PHE A 101 16.49 3.59 12.60
CA PHE A 101 17.85 3.09 12.41
C PHE A 101 18.67 4.01 11.50
N ASN A 102 18.07 4.49 10.41
CA ASN A 102 18.71 5.46 9.52
C ASN A 102 19.05 6.76 10.24
N GLY A 103 18.10 7.33 10.98
CA GLY A 103 18.35 8.54 11.76
C GLY A 103 19.39 8.32 12.86
N ALA A 104 19.35 7.17 13.54
CA ALA A 104 20.27 6.85 14.63
C ALA A 104 21.73 6.73 14.17
N ALA A 105 22.00 6.49 12.88
CA ALA A 105 23.36 6.43 12.34
C ALA A 105 24.14 7.75 12.50
N SER A 106 23.43 8.89 12.56
CA SER A 106 24.04 10.21 12.72
C SER A 106 23.72 10.87 14.07
N TRP A 107 23.10 10.16 15.01
CA TRP A 107 22.82 10.70 16.32
C TRP A 107 24.12 10.97 17.10
N PRO A 108 24.30 12.13 17.76
CA PRO A 108 23.29 13.14 18.11
C PRO A 108 23.17 14.35 17.17
N ASP A 109 23.77 14.34 15.98
CA ASP A 109 23.64 15.44 15.01
C ASP A 109 22.19 15.51 14.45
N PRO A 110 21.41 16.56 14.75
CA PRO A 110 20.02 16.65 14.30
C PRO A 110 19.88 16.74 12.78
N LEU A 111 20.83 17.40 12.10
CA LEU A 111 20.79 17.56 10.66
C LEU A 111 21.09 16.23 9.95
N GLY A 112 22.18 15.56 10.31
CA GLY A 112 22.51 14.23 9.79
C GLY A 112 21.40 13.21 10.07
N THR A 113 20.83 13.22 11.29
CA THR A 113 19.69 12.37 11.66
C THR A 113 18.51 12.58 10.71
N ALA A 114 18.16 13.84 10.43
CA ALA A 114 17.09 14.16 9.50
C ALA A 114 17.42 13.75 8.05
N MET A 115 18.65 13.99 7.60
CA MET A 115 19.10 13.65 6.25
C MET A 115 19.00 12.14 5.97
N HIS A 116 19.45 11.31 6.91
CA HIS A 116 19.34 9.85 6.75
C HIS A 116 17.90 9.35 6.92
N ALA A 117 17.08 9.97 7.79
CA ALA A 117 15.68 9.59 7.97
C ALA A 117 14.79 9.91 6.75
N VAL A 118 15.10 10.96 5.99
CA VAL A 118 14.32 11.37 4.80
C VAL A 118 14.36 10.30 3.71
N ILE A 119 15.49 9.60 3.56
CA ILE A 119 15.71 8.59 2.52
C ILE A 119 14.65 7.47 2.56
N PRO A 120 14.47 6.72 3.67
CA PRO A 120 13.43 5.70 3.76
C PRO A 120 12.01 6.27 3.72
N VAL A 121 11.78 7.51 4.15
CA VAL A 121 10.46 8.15 4.04
C VAL A 121 10.03 8.27 2.57
N LEU A 122 10.94 8.68 1.68
CA LEU A 122 10.65 8.76 0.24
C LEU A 122 10.29 7.40 -0.37
N PHE A 123 10.97 6.33 0.06
CA PHE A 123 10.65 4.97 -0.35
C PHE A 123 9.22 4.58 0.07
N VAL A 124 8.86 4.83 1.32
CA VAL A 124 7.53 4.49 1.87
C VAL A 124 6.42 5.22 1.15
N VAL A 125 6.58 6.53 0.93
CA VAL A 125 5.59 7.33 0.19
C VAL A 125 5.41 6.78 -1.23
N SER A 126 6.50 6.41 -1.90
CA SER A 126 6.45 5.84 -3.25
C SER A 126 5.72 4.50 -3.29
N VAL A 127 6.00 3.61 -2.34
CA VAL A 127 5.33 2.31 -2.19
C VAL A 127 3.85 2.46 -1.86
N GLU A 128 3.51 3.35 -0.93
CA GLU A 128 2.11 3.57 -0.53
C GLU A 128 1.30 4.20 -1.67
N ALA A 129 1.91 5.09 -2.46
CA ALA A 129 1.28 5.62 -3.67
C ALA A 129 1.00 4.50 -4.69
N ALA A 130 1.96 3.59 -4.92
CA ALA A 130 1.78 2.44 -5.80
C ALA A 130 0.70 1.49 -5.28
N ARG A 131 0.69 1.18 -3.98
CA ARG A 131 -0.34 0.38 -3.32
C ARG A 131 -1.72 1.01 -3.48
N HIS A 132 -1.84 2.31 -3.24
CA HIS A 132 -3.10 3.03 -3.38
C HIS A 132 -3.62 2.95 -4.82
N ALA A 133 -2.74 3.13 -5.81
CA ALA A 133 -3.10 3.00 -7.22
C ALA A 133 -3.59 1.58 -7.56
N VAL A 134 -2.89 0.53 -7.10
CA VAL A 134 -3.30 -0.87 -7.35
C VAL A 134 -4.61 -1.20 -6.65
N GLY A 135 -4.78 -0.78 -5.39
CA GLY A 135 -6.05 -0.96 -4.66
C GLY A 135 -7.22 -0.33 -5.40
N ARG A 136 -7.05 0.90 -5.92
CA ARG A 136 -8.06 1.56 -6.75
C ARG A 136 -8.36 0.82 -8.04
N ILE A 137 -7.35 0.28 -8.73
CA ILE A 137 -7.55 -0.51 -9.96
C ILE A 137 -8.28 -1.82 -9.65
N ALA A 138 -7.92 -2.50 -8.55
CA ALA A 138 -8.58 -3.72 -8.11
C ALA A 138 -10.06 -3.48 -7.77
N ASP A 139 -10.38 -2.35 -7.13
CA ASP A 139 -11.76 -1.93 -6.85
C ASP A 139 -12.53 -1.55 -8.12
N ILE A 140 -11.92 -0.84 -9.08
CA ILE A 140 -12.58 -0.47 -10.35
C ILE A 140 -12.86 -1.70 -11.22
N THR A 141 -11.91 -2.64 -11.29
CA THR A 141 -12.09 -3.90 -12.03
C THR A 141 -13.18 -4.78 -11.37
N ALA A 142 -13.46 -4.54 -10.08
CA ALA A 142 -14.52 -5.21 -9.33
C ALA A 142 -15.93 -4.75 -9.67
N ASP A 143 -16.14 -3.71 -10.51
CA ASP A 143 -17.44 -3.06 -10.70
C ASP A 143 -18.44 -3.84 -11.59
N LYS A 144 -18.62 -5.12 -11.27
CA LYS A 144 -19.90 -5.81 -11.38
C LYS A 144 -20.33 -6.31 -9.98
N HIS A 145 -21.15 -5.49 -9.31
CA HIS A 145 -22.09 -5.80 -8.22
C HIS A 145 -21.58 -6.38 -6.88
N MET A 146 -21.77 -5.61 -5.80
CA MET A 146 -22.70 -5.92 -4.69
C MET A 146 -22.92 -4.62 -3.90
N GLU A 147 -24.07 -3.95 -4.04
CA GLU A 147 -24.48 -2.96 -3.05
C GLU A 147 -24.75 -3.68 -1.72
N GLY A 148 -23.69 -3.83 -0.91
CA GLY A 148 -23.83 -4.18 0.50
C GLY A 148 -24.66 -3.09 1.18
N VAL A 149 -25.64 -3.49 2.01
CA VAL A 149 -26.51 -2.55 2.70
C VAL A 149 -25.67 -1.50 3.42
N ARG A 150 -25.82 -0.23 3.00
CA ARG A 150 -25.04 0.92 3.51
C ARG A 150 -24.97 0.88 5.05
N LEU A 151 -23.78 1.07 5.61
CA LEU A 151 -23.53 1.12 7.07
C LEU A 151 -24.47 2.08 7.82
N THR A 152 -24.94 3.13 7.15
CA THR A 152 -25.95 4.06 7.69
C THR A 152 -27.30 3.40 7.99
N ARG A 153 -27.73 2.39 7.21
CA ARG A 153 -28.98 1.64 7.44
C ARG A 153 -28.90 0.70 8.65
N TRP A 154 -27.71 0.19 8.95
CA TRP A 154 -27.44 -0.55 10.19
C TRP A 154 -27.60 0.33 11.43
N LEU A 155 -27.17 1.59 11.36
CA LEU A 155 -27.28 2.53 12.48
C LEU A 155 -28.73 3.04 12.68
N LEU A 156 -29.43 3.37 11.59
CA LEU A 156 -30.79 3.90 11.64
C LEU A 156 -31.89 2.84 11.81
N SER A 157 -31.62 1.59 11.44
CA SER A 157 -32.62 0.51 11.40
C SER A 157 -31.99 -0.90 11.43
N PRO A 158 -31.39 -1.32 12.56
CA PRO A 158 -30.66 -2.60 12.64
C PRO A 158 -31.57 -3.82 12.43
N VAL A 159 -32.80 -3.80 12.97
CA VAL A 159 -33.71 -4.96 12.91
C VAL A 159 -34.28 -5.22 11.50
N PRO A 160 -34.75 -4.23 10.73
CA PRO A 160 -35.16 -4.44 9.33
C PRO A 160 -33.98 -4.86 8.43
N THR A 161 -32.80 -4.28 8.67
CA THR A 161 -31.58 -4.55 7.91
C THR A 161 -31.13 -6.00 8.09
N PHE A 162 -31.17 -6.53 9.32
CA PHE A 162 -30.85 -7.93 9.59
C PHE A 162 -31.83 -8.91 8.92
N LYS A 163 -33.14 -8.61 8.91
CA LYS A 163 -34.15 -9.44 8.23
C LYS A 163 -33.95 -9.47 6.70
N LEU A 164 -33.59 -8.33 6.11
CA LEU A 164 -33.31 -8.22 4.67
C LEU A 164 -32.03 -8.99 4.31
N TRP A 165 -30.94 -8.78 5.06
CA TRP A 165 -29.68 -9.49 4.90
C TRP A 165 -29.86 -11.01 5.00
N ARG A 166 -30.64 -11.46 5.99
CA ARG A 166 -30.94 -12.89 6.19
C ARG A 166 -31.74 -13.47 5.01
N ARG A 167 -32.70 -12.73 4.44
CA ARG A 167 -33.43 -13.19 3.23
C ARG A 167 -32.54 -13.26 2.01
N MET A 168 -31.70 -12.26 1.78
CA MET A 168 -30.76 -12.25 0.65
C MET A 168 -29.77 -13.42 0.71
N LYS A 169 -29.29 -13.77 1.92
CA LYS A 169 -28.39 -14.91 2.13
C LYS A 169 -29.08 -16.28 2.02
N LEU A 170 -30.36 -16.37 2.39
CA LEU A 170 -31.11 -17.63 2.32
C LEU A 170 -31.68 -17.94 0.94
N TRP A 171 -31.93 -16.93 0.10
CA TRP A 171 -32.65 -17.10 -1.17
C TRP A 171 -31.82 -16.79 -2.42
N GLU A 172 -30.54 -16.43 -2.28
CA GLU A 172 -29.64 -16.02 -3.38
C GLU A 172 -30.28 -15.05 -4.39
N LEU A 173 -31.24 -14.22 -3.95
CA LEU A 173 -31.93 -13.27 -4.81
C LEU A 173 -30.96 -12.13 -5.15
N ARG A 174 -30.50 -12.10 -6.40
CA ARG A 174 -29.41 -11.24 -6.90
C ARG A 174 -29.82 -9.87 -7.43
N SER A 175 -31.08 -9.45 -7.32
CA SER A 175 -31.45 -8.08 -7.73
C SER A 175 -32.80 -7.64 -7.16
N TYR A 176 -32.91 -6.36 -6.83
CA TYR A 176 -34.16 -5.62 -6.73
C TYR A 176 -34.30 -4.78 -8.00
N GLU A 177 -35.06 -5.26 -9.00
CA GLU A 177 -35.84 -4.39 -9.87
C GLU A 177 -37.32 -4.59 -9.52
N GLN A 178 -37.88 -3.57 -8.87
CA GLN A 178 -39.24 -3.06 -9.03
C GLN A 178 -39.31 -1.67 -8.39
#